data_AF-A0A6P2BEN4-F1
#
_entry.id   AF-A0A6P2BEN4-F1
#
_cell.length_a   1.000
_cell.length_b   1.000
_cell.length_c   1.000
_cell.angle_alpha   90.00
_cell.angle_beta   90.00
_cell.angle_gamma   90.00
#
_symmetry.space_group_name_H-M   'P 1'
#
loop_
_entity.id
_entity.type
_entity.pdbx_description
1 polymer ?
#
loop_
_entity_poly.entity_id
_entity_poly.type
_entity_poly.pdbx_seq_one_letter_code
_entity_poly.pdbx_strand_id
1 'polypeptide(L)'
;MRSSRVAAIVPSARLRVACLTRLERWKLASGLWVCKLRLGTPIIPPVMMKAAYIRANSVTHALEILGDRWVLMLLQQAFFGVRRFDDFQRRLGLARSTLTHRLKHLVAHRILERQALDARDWRFEYRLTVKGRDLFNVALMCERWQRHWAAGEGQPVLRLLHRDCGQVIEPVLVCATCGDPVHARDVSYCDGPGASWIVREPRRRRRSSIDGPAPRKVQVSGELLELLGDRWTPQVAAVAFFGVRRFDEMRSSLQLATNILSDRLKRLIELGIFATRTYQERPRRLEYVLTGKGLALYPIMLTLMDWGDRWVANEAGPPLLLTHRPCGSRLVISVVCDHCGGPLLRDNVLPQFGPPPRSTERRFA
;
A
#
# COMPACT_ATOMS: atom_id res chain seq x y z
N MET A 1 -51.36 -39.13 3.57
CA MET A 1 -50.92 -39.15 2.15
C MET A 1 -50.61 -37.71 1.71
N ARG A 2 -49.46 -37.55 1.02
CA ARG A 2 -48.90 -36.32 0.39
C ARG A 2 -48.32 -35.29 1.39
N SER A 3 -47.02 -35.36 1.72
CA SER A 3 -45.79 -35.12 0.95
C SER A 3 -45.26 -33.68 1.13
N SER A 4 -44.34 -33.58 2.09
CA SER A 4 -43.32 -32.55 2.30
C SER A 4 -42.53 -32.13 1.06
N ARG A 5 -42.17 -30.84 0.94
CA ARG A 5 -40.90 -30.40 0.32
C ARG A 5 -40.35 -29.17 1.04
N VAL A 6 -39.32 -29.42 1.85
CA VAL A 6 -38.32 -28.46 2.33
C VAL A 6 -37.43 -28.09 1.14
N ALA A 7 -37.29 -26.80 0.84
CA ALA A 7 -36.37 -26.33 -0.20
C ALA A 7 -34.93 -26.39 0.33
N ALA A 8 -34.11 -27.18 -0.36
CA ALA A 8 -32.72 -27.43 -0.02
C ALA A 8 -31.79 -26.25 -0.36
N ILE A 9 -30.77 -26.14 0.49
CA ILE A 9 -29.58 -25.30 0.40
C ILE A 9 -28.85 -25.53 -0.93
N VAL A 10 -28.52 -24.44 -1.64
CA VAL A 10 -27.59 -24.48 -2.79
C VAL A 10 -26.18 -24.16 -2.29
N PRO A 11 -25.20 -25.09 -2.36
CA PRO A 11 -23.82 -24.77 -2.03
C PRO A 11 -23.14 -24.06 -3.21
N SER A 12 -22.50 -22.92 -2.93
CA SER A 12 -21.59 -22.26 -3.87
C SER A 12 -20.44 -23.20 -4.22
N ALA A 13 -20.30 -23.58 -5.48
CA ALA A 13 -19.23 -24.44 -5.96
C ALA A 13 -17.86 -23.73 -5.80
N ARG A 14 -17.09 -24.14 -4.78
CA ARG A 14 -15.66 -23.81 -4.62
C ARG A 14 -14.86 -24.88 -5.36
N LEU A 15 -14.04 -24.50 -6.34
CA LEU A 15 -13.00 -25.36 -6.87
C LEU A 15 -11.88 -25.48 -5.83
N ARG A 16 -11.86 -26.59 -5.08
CA ARG A 16 -10.67 -27.02 -4.32
C ARG A 16 -9.64 -27.56 -5.33
N VAL A 17 -8.52 -26.88 -5.49
CA VAL A 17 -7.35 -27.46 -6.16
C VAL A 17 -6.71 -28.44 -5.18
N ALA A 18 -6.83 -29.73 -5.46
CA ALA A 18 -6.06 -30.76 -4.76
C ALA A 18 -4.57 -30.59 -5.13
N CYS A 19 -3.74 -30.33 -4.13
CA CYS A 19 -2.30 -30.45 -4.26
C CYS A 19 -1.95 -31.93 -4.34
N LEU A 20 -1.84 -32.49 -5.55
CA LEU A 20 -1.30 -33.83 -5.74
C LEU A 20 0.22 -33.77 -5.54
N THR A 21 0.64 -33.98 -4.30
CA THR A 21 2.03 -34.32 -3.95
C THR A 21 2.28 -35.77 -4.35
N ARG A 22 2.66 -36.02 -5.61
CA ARG A 22 3.23 -37.31 -6.00
C ARG A 22 4.75 -37.25 -5.83
N LEU A 23 5.22 -37.74 -4.68
CA LEU A 23 6.64 -37.99 -4.39
C LEU A 23 7.10 -39.23 -5.18
N GLU A 24 7.61 -39.05 -6.40
CA GLU A 24 8.38 -40.11 -7.05
C GLU A 24 9.85 -40.00 -6.63
N ARG A 25 10.31 -41.01 -5.88
CA ARG A 25 11.67 -41.15 -5.36
C ARG A 25 12.63 -41.52 -6.50
N TRP A 26 13.67 -40.72 -6.68
CA TRP A 26 14.87 -41.12 -7.44
C TRP A 26 16.11 -40.89 -6.57
N LYS A 27 16.87 -41.96 -6.30
CA LYS A 27 18.17 -41.92 -5.61
C LYS A 27 19.26 -41.58 -6.65
N LEU A 28 20.05 -40.54 -6.39
CA LEU A 28 21.36 -40.33 -7.01
C LEU A 28 22.43 -40.09 -5.92
N ALA A 29 23.63 -40.62 -6.18
CA ALA A 29 24.64 -41.01 -5.21
C ALA A 29 25.59 -39.89 -4.70
N SER A 30 25.11 -38.67 -4.46
CA SER A 30 25.95 -37.63 -3.83
C SER A 30 25.11 -36.79 -2.86
N GLY A 31 25.42 -36.90 -1.57
CA GLY A 31 24.64 -36.38 -0.45
C GLY A 31 24.68 -34.86 -0.25
N LEU A 32 24.29 -34.08 -1.26
CA LEU A 32 24.10 -32.64 -1.16
C LEU A 32 22.66 -32.26 -1.56
N TRP A 33 21.87 -31.84 -0.58
CA TRP A 33 20.50 -31.33 -0.78
C TRP A 33 20.56 -29.89 -1.27
N VAL A 34 20.44 -29.67 -2.58
CA VAL A 34 20.11 -28.35 -3.13
C VAL A 34 18.66 -28.39 -3.58
N CYS A 35 17.78 -27.76 -2.80
CA CYS A 35 16.36 -27.64 -3.12
C CYS A 35 16.18 -26.61 -4.26
N LYS A 36 16.37 -27.05 -5.50
CA LYS A 36 16.05 -26.25 -6.69
C LYS A 36 14.56 -26.42 -7.01
N LEU A 37 13.69 -25.86 -6.17
CA LEU A 37 12.25 -25.76 -6.45
C LEU A 37 12.05 -24.81 -7.65
N ARG A 38 11.99 -25.38 -8.86
CA ARG A 38 11.26 -24.73 -9.96
C ARG A 38 9.79 -24.74 -9.56
N LEU A 39 9.32 -23.63 -9.00
CA LEU A 39 7.89 -23.36 -8.82
C LEU A 39 7.22 -23.48 -10.20
N GLY A 40 6.44 -24.54 -10.40
CA GLY A 40 5.54 -24.64 -11.52
C GLY A 40 4.59 -23.44 -11.49
N THR A 41 4.48 -22.71 -12.60
CA THR A 41 3.43 -21.71 -12.79
C THR A 41 2.07 -22.37 -12.51
N PRO A 42 1.23 -21.81 -11.64
CA PRO A 42 -0.10 -22.36 -11.41
C PRO A 42 -0.87 -22.40 -12.74
N ILE A 43 -1.39 -23.57 -13.07
CA ILE A 43 -2.08 -23.86 -14.33
C ILE A 43 -3.35 -22.98 -14.40
N ILE A 44 -3.43 -22.13 -15.42
CA ILE A 44 -4.64 -21.39 -15.76
C ILE A 44 -5.68 -22.43 -16.21
N PRO A 45 -6.86 -22.56 -15.56
CA PRO A 45 -7.90 -23.46 -16.04
C PRO A 45 -8.36 -23.03 -17.45
N PRO A 46 -8.48 -23.96 -18.41
CA PRO A 46 -8.72 -23.64 -19.83
C PRO A 46 -10.12 -23.10 -20.16
N VAL A 47 -10.99 -22.94 -19.18
CA VAL A 47 -12.35 -22.37 -19.35
C VAL A 47 -12.39 -21.11 -18.52
N MET A 48 -12.24 -19.89 -19.10
CA MET A 48 -12.72 -18.58 -18.57
C MET A 48 -12.14 -17.38 -19.37
N MET A 49 -12.51 -17.19 -20.65
CA MET A 49 -11.99 -16.11 -21.50
C MET A 49 -12.71 -14.74 -21.39
N LYS A 50 -13.68 -14.54 -20.47
CA LYS A 50 -14.42 -13.25 -20.37
C LYS A 50 -14.09 -12.36 -19.18
N ALA A 51 -13.47 -12.89 -18.13
CA ALA A 51 -13.14 -12.13 -16.92
C ALA A 51 -11.64 -11.83 -16.85
N ALA A 52 -11.30 -10.58 -16.54
CA ALA A 52 -9.92 -10.15 -16.33
C ALA A 52 -9.46 -10.61 -14.94
N TYR A 53 -8.47 -11.50 -14.86
CA TYR A 53 -7.91 -12.00 -13.60
C TYR A 53 -6.62 -11.28 -13.23
N ILE A 54 -6.44 -10.99 -11.94
CA ILE A 54 -5.19 -10.49 -11.37
C ILE A 54 -4.78 -11.38 -10.18
N ARG A 55 -3.48 -11.46 -9.91
CA ARG A 55 -2.99 -12.16 -8.70
C ARG A 55 -3.44 -11.39 -7.46
N ALA A 56 -3.93 -12.10 -6.46
CA ALA A 56 -4.27 -11.50 -5.17
C ALA A 56 -3.05 -10.77 -4.59
N ASN A 57 -3.24 -9.54 -4.14
CA ASN A 57 -2.19 -8.69 -3.59
C ASN A 57 -2.78 -7.76 -2.54
N SER A 58 -2.27 -7.84 -1.31
CA SER A 58 -2.73 -7.06 -0.18
C SER A 58 -2.53 -5.56 -0.34
N VAL A 59 -1.51 -5.13 -1.10
CA VAL A 59 -1.32 -3.72 -1.48
C VAL A 59 -2.51 -3.23 -2.31
N THR A 60 -2.97 -4.03 -3.28
CA THR A 60 -4.14 -3.71 -4.10
C THR A 60 -5.37 -3.54 -3.22
N HIS A 61 -5.63 -4.51 -2.34
CA HIS A 61 -6.78 -4.46 -1.43
C HIS A 61 -6.73 -3.27 -0.47
N ALA A 62 -5.54 -2.91 0.04
CA ALA A 62 -5.37 -1.71 0.86
C ALA A 62 -5.68 -0.43 0.07
N LEU A 63 -5.17 -0.32 -1.15
CA LEU A 63 -5.41 0.83 -2.04
C LEU A 63 -6.86 0.93 -2.52
N GLU A 64 -7.64 -0.15 -2.50
CA GLU A 64 -9.08 -0.04 -2.77
C GLU A 64 -9.84 0.72 -1.69
N ILE A 65 -9.32 0.70 -0.46
CA ILE A 65 -9.89 1.44 0.68
C ILE A 65 -9.27 2.83 0.75
N LEU A 66 -7.94 2.92 0.59
CA LEU A 66 -7.14 4.12 0.87
C LEU A 66 -6.82 4.98 -0.34
N GLY A 67 -6.89 4.43 -1.56
CA GLY A 67 -6.47 5.05 -2.83
C GLY A 67 -7.44 6.11 -3.33
N ASP A 68 -7.74 7.06 -2.46
CA ASP A 68 -8.45 8.30 -2.73
C ASP A 68 -7.74 9.41 -1.95
N ARG A 69 -7.38 10.48 -2.67
CA ARG A 69 -6.71 11.65 -2.12
C ARG A 69 -7.34 12.16 -0.81
N TRP A 70 -8.66 12.29 -0.76
CA TRP A 70 -9.34 12.86 0.40
C TRP A 70 -9.30 11.93 1.61
N VAL A 71 -9.32 10.61 1.37
CA VAL A 71 -9.12 9.61 2.43
C VAL A 71 -7.75 9.78 3.07
N LEU A 72 -6.68 9.90 2.26
CA LEU A 72 -5.32 10.09 2.78
C LEU A 72 -5.20 11.38 3.61
N MET A 73 -5.77 12.48 3.13
CA MET A 73 -5.78 13.75 3.86
C MET A 73 -6.57 13.66 5.18
N LEU A 74 -7.72 12.98 5.18
CA LEU A 74 -8.51 12.79 6.41
C LEU A 74 -7.77 11.96 7.43
N LEU A 75 -7.12 10.87 7.01
CA LEU A 75 -6.33 10.02 7.90
C LEU A 75 -5.18 10.81 8.52
N GLN A 76 -4.49 11.62 7.73
CA GLN A 76 -3.43 12.48 8.24
C GLN A 76 -3.95 13.45 9.31
N GLN A 77 -5.08 14.13 9.05
CA GLN A 77 -5.69 15.01 10.05
C GLN A 77 -6.12 14.23 11.32
N ALA A 78 -6.61 13.00 11.16
CA ALA A 78 -6.95 12.14 12.30
C ALA A 78 -5.71 11.73 13.12
N PHE A 79 -4.56 11.48 12.48
CA PHE A 79 -3.29 11.24 13.17
C PHE A 79 -2.83 12.47 13.96
N PHE A 80 -3.02 13.67 13.42
CA PHE A 80 -2.79 14.95 14.11
C PHE A 80 -3.82 15.25 15.22
N GLY A 81 -4.78 14.36 15.45
CA GLY A 81 -5.72 14.46 16.56
C GLY A 81 -7.00 15.23 16.23
N VAL A 82 -7.24 15.58 14.96
CA VAL A 82 -8.53 16.13 14.52
C VAL A 82 -9.59 15.05 14.62
N ARG A 83 -10.70 15.34 15.31
CA ARG A 83 -11.78 14.37 15.58
C ARG A 83 -13.16 14.87 15.22
N ARG A 84 -13.37 16.19 15.10
CA ARG A 84 -14.70 16.79 14.87
C ARG A 84 -14.91 17.10 13.39
N PHE A 85 -16.16 16.96 12.93
CA PHE A 85 -16.53 17.21 11.53
C PHE A 85 -16.15 18.61 11.06
N ASP A 86 -16.53 19.64 11.82
CA ASP A 86 -16.27 21.03 11.43
C ASP A 86 -14.77 21.37 11.42
N ASP A 87 -13.96 20.70 12.23
CA ASP A 87 -12.51 20.88 12.24
C ASP A 87 -11.85 20.24 11.02
N PHE A 88 -12.30 19.04 10.61
CA PHE A 88 -11.89 18.46 9.32
C PHE A 88 -12.28 19.38 8.16
N GLN A 89 -13.52 19.88 8.17
CA GLN A 89 -14.03 20.75 7.11
C GLN A 89 -13.21 22.04 7.01
N ARG A 90 -12.94 22.69 8.15
CA ARG A 90 -12.19 23.95 8.22
C ARG A 90 -10.74 23.79 7.78
N ARG A 91 -10.08 22.69 8.17
CA ARG A 91 -8.67 22.43 7.83
C ARG A 91 -8.48 22.00 6.39
N LEU A 92 -9.39 21.17 5.87
CA LEU A 92 -9.27 20.60 4.53
C LEU A 92 -10.00 21.42 3.46
N GLY A 93 -10.87 22.37 3.82
CA GLY A 93 -11.65 23.15 2.86
C GLY A 93 -12.58 22.31 1.97
N LEU A 94 -12.97 21.11 2.44
CA LEU A 94 -13.78 20.19 1.66
C LEU A 94 -15.26 20.59 1.67
N ALA A 95 -15.95 20.37 0.54
CA ALA A 95 -17.40 20.42 0.50
C ALA A 95 -17.99 19.41 1.51
N ARG A 96 -19.05 19.82 2.23
CA ARG A 96 -19.70 18.99 3.28
C ARG A 96 -20.12 17.61 2.78
N SER A 97 -20.65 17.52 1.56
CA SER A 97 -21.07 16.27 0.93
C SER A 97 -19.90 15.31 0.71
N THR A 98 -18.77 15.84 0.18
CA THR A 98 -17.53 15.08 -0.01
C THR A 98 -16.99 14.57 1.32
N LEU A 99 -16.88 15.45 2.32
CA LEU A 99 -16.40 15.09 3.65
C LEU A 99 -17.28 14.01 4.30
N THR A 100 -18.61 14.17 4.25
CA THR A 100 -19.57 13.19 4.78
C THR A 100 -19.40 11.83 4.12
N HIS A 101 -19.27 11.78 2.79
CA HIS A 101 -19.09 10.52 2.08
C HIS A 101 -17.80 9.81 2.46
N ARG A 102 -16.69 10.54 2.60
CA ARG A 102 -15.38 9.97 2.96
C ARG A 102 -15.30 9.53 4.42
N LEU A 103 -15.91 10.27 5.34
CA LEU A 103 -16.01 9.84 6.73
C LEU A 103 -16.89 8.60 6.87
N LYS A 104 -18.03 8.54 6.15
CA LYS A 104 -18.85 7.32 6.08
C LYS A 104 -18.08 6.12 5.53
N HIS A 105 -17.27 6.32 4.49
CA HIS A 105 -16.40 5.29 3.93
C HIS A 105 -15.40 4.76 4.98
N LEU A 106 -14.67 5.65 5.66
CA LEU A 106 -13.73 5.27 6.72
C LEU A 106 -14.41 4.56 7.90
N VAL A 107 -15.64 4.95 8.26
CA VAL A 107 -16.43 4.29 9.31
C VAL A 107 -16.91 2.92 8.85
N ALA A 108 -17.39 2.78 7.61
CA ALA A 108 -17.83 1.51 7.05
C ALA A 108 -16.71 0.47 7.01
N HIS A 109 -15.48 0.90 6.74
CA HIS A 109 -14.28 0.05 6.78
C HIS A 109 -13.68 -0.13 8.18
N ARG A 110 -14.34 0.37 9.23
CA ARG A 110 -13.89 0.34 10.63
C ARG A 110 -12.48 0.91 10.83
N ILE A 111 -12.10 1.89 10.03
CA ILE A 111 -10.86 2.65 10.21
C ILE A 111 -11.09 3.79 11.20
N LEU A 112 -12.25 4.42 11.10
CA LEU A 112 -12.76 5.35 12.10
C LEU A 112 -14.01 4.76 12.76
N GLU A 113 -14.31 5.22 13.96
CA GLU A 113 -15.59 5.00 14.63
C GLU A 113 -16.21 6.32 15.06
N ARG A 114 -17.54 6.36 15.14
CA ARG A 114 -18.28 7.51 15.67
C ARG A 114 -18.52 7.27 17.16
N GLN A 115 -17.91 8.10 18.00
CA GLN A 115 -18.12 8.08 19.45
C GLN A 115 -18.96 9.30 19.85
N ALA A 116 -20.08 9.08 20.53
CA ALA A 116 -20.86 10.18 21.10
C ALA A 116 -20.04 10.91 22.17
N LEU A 117 -20.12 12.24 22.20
CA LEU A 117 -19.45 13.05 23.22
C LEU A 117 -20.08 12.86 24.61
N ASP A 118 -21.40 12.68 24.62
CA ASP A 118 -22.22 12.45 25.82
C ASP A 118 -23.41 11.54 25.42
N ALA A 119 -23.98 10.81 26.37
CA ALA A 119 -25.16 9.97 26.19
C ALA A 119 -26.40 10.76 25.76
N ARG A 120 -26.45 12.07 26.05
CA ARG A 120 -27.56 12.97 25.69
C ARG A 120 -27.24 13.92 24.54
N ASP A 121 -26.00 13.95 24.05
CA ASP A 121 -25.57 14.83 22.96
C ASP A 121 -25.56 14.06 21.63
N TRP A 122 -26.23 14.63 20.62
CA TRP A 122 -26.21 14.08 19.26
C TRP A 122 -24.86 14.31 18.55
N ARG A 123 -23.98 15.14 19.12
CA ARG A 123 -22.65 15.40 18.59
C ARG A 123 -21.74 14.20 18.85
N PHE A 124 -20.96 13.86 17.83
CA PHE A 124 -20.02 12.75 17.86
C PHE A 124 -18.65 13.19 17.35
N GLU A 125 -17.64 12.48 17.82
CA GLU A 125 -16.27 12.53 17.34
C GLU A 125 -15.97 11.32 16.47
N TYR A 126 -15.09 11.51 15.49
CA TYR A 126 -14.48 10.44 14.71
C TYR A 126 -13.15 10.06 15.34
N ARG A 127 -13.03 8.82 15.79
CA ARG A 127 -11.82 8.30 16.43
C ARG A 127 -11.22 7.17 15.62
N LEU A 128 -9.89 7.10 15.60
CA LEU A 128 -9.17 5.99 14.98
C LEU A 128 -9.40 4.73 15.80
N THR A 129 -9.87 3.67 15.14
CA THR A 129 -9.92 2.32 15.72
C THR A 129 -8.51 1.72 15.78
N VAL A 130 -8.36 0.52 16.34
CA VAL A 130 -7.08 -0.23 16.26
C VAL A 130 -6.65 -0.41 14.79
N LYS A 131 -7.58 -0.81 13.91
CA LYS A 131 -7.34 -0.94 12.47
C LYS A 131 -6.87 0.37 11.83
N GLY A 132 -7.43 1.51 12.24
CA GLY A 132 -7.02 2.81 11.74
C GLY A 132 -5.68 3.29 12.31
N ARG A 133 -5.37 2.95 13.56
CA ARG A 133 -4.10 3.31 14.20
C ARG A 133 -2.91 2.59 13.57
N ASP A 134 -3.10 1.35 13.10
CA ASP A 134 -2.05 0.60 12.39
C ASP A 134 -1.64 1.23 11.04
N LEU A 135 -2.48 2.08 10.44
CA LEU A 135 -2.12 2.84 9.24
C LEU A 135 -1.07 3.93 9.52
N PHE A 136 -0.73 4.17 10.79
CA PHE A 136 0.28 5.15 11.15
C PHE A 136 1.66 4.83 10.57
N ASN A 137 2.03 3.55 10.44
CA ASN A 137 3.27 3.14 9.79
C ASN A 137 3.33 3.58 8.32
N VAL A 138 2.21 3.51 7.60
CA VAL A 138 2.10 4.04 6.24
C VAL A 138 2.34 5.54 6.23
N ALA A 139 1.71 6.28 7.16
CA ALA A 139 1.90 7.73 7.29
C ALA A 139 3.36 8.10 7.59
N LEU A 140 4.03 7.38 8.48
CA LEU A 140 5.44 7.59 8.79
C LEU A 140 6.35 7.39 7.57
N MET A 141 6.12 6.33 6.80
CA MET A 141 6.89 6.07 5.57
C MET A 141 6.61 7.10 4.47
N CYS A 142 5.37 7.58 4.38
CA CYS A 142 4.99 8.68 3.51
C CYS A 142 5.73 9.98 3.87
N GLU A 143 5.77 10.35 5.14
CA GLU A 143 6.47 11.55 5.63
C GLU A 143 7.98 11.46 5.39
N ARG A 144 8.58 10.29 5.65
CA ARG A 144 9.99 10.05 5.32
C ARG A 144 10.26 10.24 3.83
N TRP A 145 9.46 9.63 2.96
CA TRP A 145 9.65 9.77 1.53
C TRP A 145 9.52 11.22 1.07
N GLN A 146 8.50 11.94 1.56
CA GLN A 146 8.30 13.35 1.22
C GLN A 146 9.49 14.22 1.63
N ARG A 147 10.02 14.01 2.84
CA ARG A 147 11.18 14.75 3.35
C ARG A 147 12.40 14.65 2.41
N HIS A 148 12.65 13.46 1.87
CA HIS A 148 13.81 13.19 1.01
C HIS A 148 13.60 13.58 -0.45
N TRP A 149 12.37 13.45 -0.97
CA TRP A 149 12.14 13.50 -2.42
C TRP A 149 11.12 14.53 -2.91
N ALA A 150 10.32 15.11 -2.01
CA ALA A 150 9.25 16.05 -2.33
C ALA A 150 9.36 17.41 -1.59
N ALA A 151 10.42 17.63 -0.82
CA ALA A 151 10.64 18.88 -0.11
C ALA A 151 10.98 20.03 -1.09
N GLY A 152 9.96 20.84 -1.41
CA GLY A 152 10.11 22.09 -2.14
C GLY A 152 10.70 23.20 -1.26
N GLU A 153 11.34 24.19 -1.89
CA GLU A 153 11.81 25.39 -1.18
C GLU A 153 10.65 26.10 -0.48
N GLY A 154 10.85 26.50 0.77
CA GLY A 154 9.87 27.29 1.54
C GLY A 154 8.70 26.52 2.17
N GLN A 155 8.64 25.18 2.06
CA GLN A 155 7.58 24.40 2.72
C GLN A 155 7.88 24.18 4.21
N PRO A 156 6.87 24.28 5.12
CA PRO A 156 7.02 23.93 6.52
C PRO A 156 7.48 22.48 6.66
N VAL A 157 8.50 22.23 7.49
CA VAL A 157 8.98 20.88 7.73
C VAL A 157 8.21 20.28 8.90
N LEU A 158 7.53 19.17 8.64
CA LEU A 158 7.01 18.30 9.68
C LEU A 158 8.18 17.57 10.34
N ARG A 159 8.47 17.94 11.60
CA ARG A 159 9.37 17.19 12.47
C ARG A 159 8.54 16.22 13.31
N LEU A 160 9.09 15.03 13.52
CA LEU A 160 8.45 13.99 14.32
C LEU A 160 9.24 13.87 15.62
N LEU A 161 8.61 14.20 16.75
CA LEU A 161 9.22 14.01 18.06
C LEU A 161 8.80 12.63 18.59
N HIS A 162 9.77 11.78 18.91
CA HIS A 162 9.49 10.54 19.63
C HIS A 162 9.40 10.85 21.12
N ARG A 163 8.23 10.63 21.72
CA ARG A 163 7.94 10.96 23.12
C ARG A 163 8.86 10.20 24.07
N ASP A 164 9.17 8.94 23.76
CA ASP A 164 9.85 8.05 24.70
C ASP A 164 11.35 8.37 24.82
N CYS A 165 12.00 8.85 23.75
CA CYS A 165 13.42 9.29 23.80
C CYS A 165 13.61 10.81 23.75
N GLY A 166 12.55 11.58 23.52
CA GLY A 166 12.59 13.04 23.46
C GLY A 166 13.30 13.62 22.22
N GLN A 167 13.69 12.79 21.24
CA GLN A 167 14.41 13.24 20.05
C GLN A 167 13.49 13.51 18.87
N VAL A 168 13.92 14.42 17.99
CA VAL A 168 13.35 14.53 16.64
C VAL A 168 13.91 13.39 15.80
N ILE A 169 13.02 12.60 15.20
CA ILE A 169 13.38 11.33 14.57
C ILE A 169 13.13 11.32 13.07
N GLU A 170 13.80 10.38 12.42
CA GLU A 170 13.39 9.85 11.13
C GLU A 170 12.95 8.38 11.29
N PRO A 171 11.72 8.01 10.85
CA PRO A 171 11.23 6.66 11.06
C PRO A 171 11.97 5.66 10.14
N VAL A 172 12.45 4.55 10.68
CA VAL A 172 13.15 3.50 9.91
C VAL A 172 12.32 2.23 9.84
N LEU A 173 12.12 1.69 8.64
CA LEU A 173 11.53 0.38 8.46
C LEU A 173 12.63 -0.68 8.52
N VAL A 174 12.53 -1.55 9.51
CA VAL A 174 13.51 -2.61 9.79
C VAL A 174 12.85 -3.99 9.75
N CYS A 175 13.67 -5.01 9.58
CA CYS A 175 13.26 -6.39 9.81
C CYS A 175 13.17 -6.63 11.31
N ALA A 176 12.00 -7.03 11.82
CA ALA A 176 11.80 -7.28 13.25
C ALA A 176 12.64 -8.46 13.78
N THR A 177 13.16 -9.33 12.90
CA THR A 177 13.97 -10.49 13.29
C THR A 177 15.44 -10.14 13.49
N CYS A 178 16.06 -9.37 12.58
CA CYS A 178 17.49 -9.04 12.67
C CYS A 178 17.78 -7.57 13.04
N GLY A 179 16.78 -6.68 12.98
CA GLY A 179 16.93 -5.25 13.27
C GLY A 179 17.44 -4.41 12.09
N ASP A 180 17.88 -5.03 11.00
CA ASP A 180 18.45 -4.29 9.87
C ASP A 180 17.39 -3.53 9.05
N PRO A 181 17.74 -2.36 8.47
CA PRO A 181 16.90 -1.67 7.51
C PRO A 181 16.53 -2.55 6.30
N VAL A 182 15.29 -2.44 5.83
CA VAL A 182 14.81 -3.25 4.70
C VAL A 182 14.80 -2.41 3.42
N HIS A 183 15.54 -2.85 2.41
CA HIS A 183 15.50 -2.25 1.07
C HIS A 183 14.83 -3.16 0.04
N ALA A 184 14.38 -2.57 -1.08
CA ALA A 184 13.65 -3.26 -2.14
C ALA A 184 14.37 -4.48 -2.73
N ARG A 185 15.71 -4.46 -2.73
CA ARG A 185 16.54 -5.55 -3.29
C ARG A 185 16.77 -6.68 -2.29
N ASP A 186 16.55 -6.43 -1.01
CA ASP A 186 16.84 -7.36 0.09
C ASP A 186 15.65 -8.25 0.40
N VAL A 187 14.60 -8.21 -0.40
CA VAL A 187 13.37 -8.98 -0.19
C VAL A 187 13.14 -9.92 -1.36
N SER A 188 12.80 -11.17 -1.04
CA SER A 188 12.19 -12.12 -1.96
C SER A 188 10.77 -12.42 -1.52
N TYR A 189 9.97 -12.96 -2.43
CA TYR A 189 8.60 -13.38 -2.14
C TYR A 189 8.30 -14.74 -2.76
N CYS A 190 7.39 -15.47 -2.13
CA CYS A 190 6.75 -16.65 -2.68
C CYS A 190 5.23 -16.58 -2.45
N ASP A 191 4.49 -17.48 -3.08
CA ASP A 191 3.05 -17.61 -2.85
C ASP A 191 2.78 -18.01 -1.39
N GLY A 192 1.90 -17.24 -0.75
CA GLY A 192 1.38 -17.55 0.57
C GLY A 192 0.10 -18.38 0.54
N PRO A 193 -0.45 -18.71 1.71
CA PRO A 193 -1.66 -19.51 1.80
C PRO A 193 -2.90 -18.82 1.20
N GLY A 194 -2.90 -17.48 1.10
CA GLY A 194 -3.94 -16.70 0.41
C GLY A 194 -3.73 -16.55 -1.10
N ALA A 195 -2.67 -17.15 -1.68
CA ALA A 195 -2.33 -16.96 -3.08
C ALA A 195 -3.45 -17.49 -3.98
N SER A 196 -4.04 -16.59 -4.75
CA SER A 196 -5.18 -16.88 -5.61
C SER A 196 -5.26 -15.91 -6.77
N TRP A 197 -6.08 -16.25 -7.77
CA TRP A 197 -6.46 -15.36 -8.85
C TRP A 197 -7.81 -14.75 -8.52
N ILE A 198 -7.89 -13.42 -8.49
CA ILE A 198 -9.13 -12.68 -8.24
C ILE A 198 -9.63 -12.06 -9.53
N VAL A 199 -10.96 -12.07 -9.69
CA VAL A 199 -11.63 -11.38 -10.79
C VAL A 199 -11.50 -9.88 -10.54
N ARG A 200 -10.95 -9.14 -11.51
CA ARG A 200 -10.96 -7.69 -11.49
C ARG A 200 -12.27 -7.21 -12.09
N GLU A 201 -13.20 -6.79 -11.24
CA GLU A 201 -14.47 -6.23 -11.69
C GLU A 201 -14.23 -4.95 -12.53
N PRO A 202 -14.77 -4.87 -13.76
CA PRO A 202 -14.73 -3.65 -14.55
C PRO A 202 -15.59 -2.57 -13.87
N ARG A 203 -14.97 -1.73 -13.02
CA ARG A 203 -15.70 -0.62 -12.41
C ARG A 203 -16.04 0.43 -13.47
N ARG A 204 -17.34 0.56 -13.78
CA ARG A 204 -17.89 1.63 -14.61
C ARG A 204 -17.46 2.99 -14.01
N ARG A 205 -16.90 3.83 -14.87
CA ARG A 205 -16.34 5.17 -14.62
C ARG A 205 -16.80 5.80 -13.30
N ARG A 206 -15.86 5.95 -12.36
CA ARG A 206 -15.80 7.18 -11.56
C ARG A 206 -14.60 7.94 -12.08
N ARG A 207 -14.84 9.12 -12.64
CA ARG A 207 -13.79 10.10 -12.95
C ARG A 207 -12.89 10.18 -11.72
N SER A 208 -11.58 10.05 -11.92
CA SER A 208 -10.59 10.28 -10.89
C SER A 208 -10.98 11.52 -10.08
N SER A 209 -10.99 11.44 -8.76
CA SER A 209 -11.32 12.54 -7.82
C SER A 209 -10.31 13.71 -7.87
N ILE A 210 -9.60 13.86 -9.00
CA ILE A 210 -8.53 14.81 -9.28
C ILE A 210 -9.10 16.19 -9.67
N ASP A 211 -10.41 16.35 -9.87
CA ASP A 211 -10.97 17.66 -10.19
C ASP A 211 -10.87 18.62 -8.98
N GLY A 212 -9.83 19.47 -9.01
CA GLY A 212 -9.65 20.64 -8.14
C GLY A 212 -8.27 20.70 -7.46
N PRO A 213 -7.58 21.87 -7.50
CA PRO A 213 -6.29 22.05 -6.82
C PRO A 213 -6.39 21.67 -5.35
N ALA A 214 -5.35 21.06 -4.79
CA ALA A 214 -5.28 20.84 -3.36
C ALA A 214 -5.48 22.17 -2.62
N PRO A 215 -6.25 22.20 -1.52
CA PRO A 215 -6.45 23.43 -0.77
C PRO A 215 -5.09 23.99 -0.32
N ARG A 216 -4.81 25.26 -0.63
CA ARG A 216 -3.54 25.96 -0.32
C ARG A 216 -3.14 25.93 1.16
N LYS A 217 -4.04 25.56 2.08
CA LYS A 217 -3.82 25.50 3.54
C LYS A 217 -3.43 24.11 4.05
N VAL A 218 -3.29 23.10 3.19
CA VAL A 218 -2.96 21.73 3.61
C VAL A 218 -1.44 21.59 3.69
N GLN A 219 -0.94 21.20 4.85
CA GLN A 219 0.49 21.05 5.15
C GLN A 219 1.12 19.76 4.58
N VAL A 220 0.50 19.14 3.57
CA VAL A 220 1.05 18.01 2.83
C VAL A 220 1.37 18.42 1.42
N SER A 221 2.62 18.15 1.07
CA SER A 221 3.19 18.34 -0.26
C SER A 221 2.40 17.56 -1.32
N GLY A 222 2.09 18.21 -2.44
CA GLY A 222 1.16 17.70 -3.46
C GLY A 222 1.60 16.42 -4.16
N GLU A 223 2.90 16.11 -4.20
CA GLU A 223 3.42 15.04 -5.07
C GLU A 223 3.06 13.62 -4.59
N LEU A 224 3.28 13.30 -3.31
CA LEU A 224 2.92 11.96 -2.81
C LEU A 224 1.41 11.76 -2.81
N LEU A 225 0.65 12.84 -2.61
CA LEU A 225 -0.80 12.81 -2.66
C LEU A 225 -1.31 12.59 -4.08
N GLU A 226 -0.63 13.13 -5.09
CA GLU A 226 -0.87 12.81 -6.49
C GLU A 226 -0.51 11.35 -6.79
N LEU A 227 0.56 10.83 -6.19
CA LEU A 227 1.04 9.47 -6.41
C LEU A 227 0.12 8.41 -5.78
N LEU A 228 -0.23 8.56 -4.50
CA LEU A 228 -1.02 7.58 -3.74
C LEU A 228 -2.53 7.85 -3.81
N GLY A 229 -2.94 9.08 -4.12
CA GLY A 229 -4.34 9.50 -4.13
C GLY A 229 -5.08 9.17 -5.44
N ASP A 230 -4.36 8.73 -6.48
CA ASP A 230 -4.91 8.07 -7.65
C ASP A 230 -4.93 6.55 -7.42
N ARG A 231 -6.02 5.87 -7.81
CA ARG A 231 -6.16 4.43 -7.55
C ARG A 231 -5.15 3.57 -8.31
N TRP A 232 -4.71 4.02 -9.50
CA TRP A 232 -3.93 3.18 -10.42
C TRP A 232 -2.44 3.44 -10.34
N THR A 233 -2.04 4.69 -10.15
CA THR A 233 -0.63 5.12 -10.05
C THR A 233 0.17 4.28 -9.04
N PRO A 234 -0.30 4.06 -7.78
CA PRO A 234 0.44 3.26 -6.82
C PRO A 234 0.45 1.78 -7.18
N GLN A 235 -0.56 1.27 -7.90
CA GLN A 235 -0.55 -0.11 -8.41
C GLN A 235 0.47 -0.31 -9.55
N VAL A 236 0.61 0.69 -10.44
CA VAL A 236 1.62 0.71 -11.49
C VAL A 236 3.03 0.79 -10.89
N ALA A 237 3.23 1.58 -9.84
CA ALA A 237 4.49 1.58 -9.10
C ALA A 237 4.73 0.24 -8.38
N ALA A 238 3.70 -0.31 -7.71
CA ALA A 238 3.79 -1.56 -6.97
C ALA A 238 4.19 -2.75 -7.85
N VAL A 239 3.65 -2.86 -9.08
CA VAL A 239 3.92 -4.00 -9.96
C VAL A 239 5.40 -4.10 -10.35
N ALA A 240 6.12 -2.97 -10.42
CA ALA A 240 7.55 -2.95 -10.76
C ALA A 240 8.44 -3.57 -9.67
N PHE A 241 8.00 -3.57 -8.41
CA PHE A 241 8.71 -4.27 -7.32
C PHE A 241 8.64 -5.80 -7.44
N PHE A 242 7.72 -6.32 -8.25
CA PHE A 242 7.65 -7.74 -8.63
C PHE A 242 8.46 -8.07 -9.89
N GLY A 243 9.32 -7.15 -10.34
CA GLY A 243 10.17 -7.33 -11.52
C GLY A 243 9.47 -7.10 -12.86
N VAL A 244 8.19 -6.72 -12.86
CA VAL A 244 7.44 -6.43 -14.09
C VAL A 244 7.87 -5.06 -14.63
N ARG A 245 8.53 -5.05 -15.79
CA ARG A 245 9.14 -3.84 -16.36
C ARG A 245 8.65 -3.50 -17.77
N ARG A 246 7.92 -4.39 -18.43
CA ARG A 246 7.45 -4.16 -19.80
C ARG A 246 5.99 -3.71 -19.82
N PHE A 247 5.65 -2.88 -20.81
CA PHE A 247 4.29 -2.34 -20.96
C PHE A 247 3.23 -3.43 -20.98
N ASP A 248 3.38 -4.43 -21.86
CA ASP A 248 2.39 -5.50 -22.02
C ASP A 248 2.27 -6.40 -20.79
N GLU A 249 3.40 -6.64 -20.10
CA GLU A 249 3.40 -7.41 -18.86
C GLU A 249 2.69 -6.66 -17.73
N MET A 250 2.93 -5.34 -17.59
CA MET A 250 2.20 -4.49 -16.64
C MET A 250 0.71 -4.45 -16.96
N ARG A 251 0.37 -4.26 -18.24
CA ARG A 251 -1.01 -4.21 -18.72
C ARG A 251 -1.75 -5.51 -18.42
N SER A 252 -1.11 -6.66 -18.68
CA SER A 252 -1.67 -7.98 -18.40
C SER A 252 -1.79 -8.25 -16.90
N SER A 253 -0.77 -7.90 -16.12
CA SER A 253 -0.75 -8.14 -14.66
C SER A 253 -1.79 -7.29 -13.92
N LEU A 254 -1.98 -6.04 -14.37
CA LEU A 254 -2.92 -5.10 -13.75
C LEU A 254 -4.27 -5.06 -14.45
N GLN A 255 -4.43 -5.67 -15.62
CA GLN A 255 -5.66 -5.61 -16.42
C GLN A 255 -6.16 -4.17 -16.61
N LEU A 256 -5.23 -3.27 -16.97
CA LEU A 256 -5.51 -1.85 -17.26
C LEU A 256 -5.74 -1.63 -18.76
N ALA A 257 -6.59 -0.65 -19.09
CA ALA A 257 -6.69 -0.17 -20.45
C ALA A 257 -5.40 0.54 -20.87
N THR A 258 -5.00 0.39 -22.14
CA THR A 258 -3.74 0.93 -22.69
C THR A 258 -3.60 2.43 -22.42
N ASN A 259 -4.64 3.21 -22.68
CA ASN A 259 -4.63 4.66 -22.47
C ASN A 259 -4.40 5.05 -20.99
N ILE A 260 -4.98 4.29 -20.04
CA ILE A 260 -4.80 4.53 -18.60
C ILE A 260 -3.36 4.21 -18.20
N LEU A 261 -2.84 3.05 -18.61
CA LEU A 261 -1.47 2.66 -18.28
C LEU A 261 -0.45 3.65 -18.87
N SER A 262 -0.62 4.04 -20.14
CA SER A 262 0.24 5.02 -20.80
C SER A 262 0.26 6.37 -20.08
N ASP A 263 -0.92 6.88 -19.69
CA ASP A 263 -1.03 8.14 -18.94
C ASP A 263 -0.34 8.07 -17.58
N ARG A 264 -0.56 6.97 -16.83
CA ARG A 264 0.10 6.78 -15.53
C ARG A 264 1.61 6.61 -15.63
N LEU A 265 2.11 5.85 -16.61
CA LEU A 265 3.55 5.71 -16.84
C LEU A 265 4.19 7.03 -17.24
N LYS A 266 3.53 7.81 -18.12
CA LYS A 266 3.99 9.16 -18.47
C LYS A 266 4.12 10.03 -17.22
N ARG A 267 3.08 10.08 -16.38
CA ARG A 267 3.11 10.86 -15.14
C ARG A 267 4.21 10.40 -14.18
N LEU A 268 4.36 9.09 -14.03
CA LEU A 268 5.39 8.50 -13.17
C LEU A 268 6.82 8.77 -13.67
N ILE A 269 7.02 8.92 -14.99
CA ILE A 269 8.28 9.36 -15.57
C ILE A 269 8.52 10.85 -15.32
N GLU A 270 7.50 11.70 -15.50
CA GLU A 270 7.58 13.14 -15.21
C GLU A 270 7.94 13.41 -13.73
N LEU A 271 7.40 12.61 -12.81
CA LEU A 271 7.72 12.69 -11.38
C LEU A 271 9.08 12.09 -11.02
N GLY A 272 9.79 11.50 -11.99
CA GLY A 272 11.07 10.84 -11.78
C GLY A 272 10.97 9.55 -10.97
N ILE A 273 9.80 8.92 -10.86
CA ILE A 273 9.62 7.61 -10.20
C ILE A 273 10.11 6.48 -11.10
N PHE A 274 9.84 6.60 -12.40
CA PHE A 274 10.31 5.68 -13.43
C PHE A 274 11.23 6.38 -14.42
N ALA A 275 12.13 5.60 -15.01
CA ALA A 275 12.86 5.96 -16.22
C ALA A 275 12.61 4.89 -17.30
N THR A 276 12.75 5.27 -18.57
CA THR A 276 12.74 4.32 -19.68
C THR A 276 14.15 3.86 -20.02
N ARG A 277 14.31 2.57 -20.27
CA ARG A 277 15.57 1.98 -20.73
C ARG A 277 15.31 1.14 -21.98
N THR A 278 16.12 1.34 -23.02
CA THR A 278 16.11 0.45 -24.20
C THR A 278 16.75 -0.88 -23.82
N TYR A 279 16.07 -2.00 -24.06
CA TYR A 279 16.64 -3.34 -23.86
C TYR A 279 16.87 -4.11 -25.17
N GLN A 280 16.32 -3.59 -26.28
CA GLN A 280 16.52 -4.12 -27.63
C GLN A 280 16.45 -2.94 -28.60
N GLU A 281 17.42 -2.82 -29.50
CA GLU A 281 17.48 -1.71 -30.47
C GLU A 281 16.67 -1.99 -31.75
N ARG A 282 16.54 -3.25 -32.17
CA ARG A 282 15.88 -3.63 -33.42
C ARG A 282 14.97 -4.86 -33.25
N PRO A 283 13.63 -4.70 -33.32
CA PRO A 283 12.90 -3.44 -33.17
C PRO A 283 13.17 -2.79 -31.80
N ARG A 284 13.06 -1.46 -31.71
CA ARG A 284 13.28 -0.74 -30.46
C ARG A 284 12.25 -1.16 -29.41
N ARG A 285 12.71 -1.75 -28.30
CA ARG A 285 11.85 -2.12 -27.16
C ARG A 285 12.35 -1.47 -25.88
N LEU A 286 11.41 -0.86 -25.17
CA LEU A 286 11.65 -0.15 -23.92
C LEU A 286 11.15 -0.98 -22.74
N GLU A 287 11.82 -0.82 -21.61
CA GLU A 287 11.34 -1.22 -20.30
C GLU A 287 11.30 -0.01 -19.37
N TYR A 288 10.44 -0.09 -18.36
CA TYR A 288 10.25 0.93 -17.33
C TYR A 288 10.95 0.46 -16.06
N VAL A 289 11.96 1.20 -15.63
CA VAL A 289 12.77 0.90 -14.45
C VAL A 289 12.52 1.93 -13.36
N LEU A 290 12.42 1.48 -12.11
CA LEU A 290 12.35 2.39 -10.96
C LEU A 290 13.68 3.14 -10.81
N THR A 291 13.59 4.46 -10.59
CA THR A 291 14.74 5.30 -10.22
C THR A 291 15.05 5.15 -8.72
N GLY A 292 16.06 5.87 -8.20
CA GLY A 292 16.28 5.98 -6.76
C GLY A 292 15.05 6.52 -6.01
N LYS A 293 14.40 7.55 -6.55
CA LYS A 293 13.15 8.14 -6.03
C LYS A 293 12.00 7.12 -6.02
N GLY A 294 11.89 6.31 -7.07
CA GLY A 294 10.88 5.25 -7.15
C GLY A 294 11.15 4.07 -6.23
N LEU A 295 12.41 3.64 -6.08
CA LEU A 295 12.79 2.59 -5.12
C LEU A 295 12.50 3.01 -3.67
N ALA A 296 12.61 4.31 -3.35
CA ALA A 296 12.28 4.84 -2.04
C ALA A 296 10.79 4.71 -1.66
N LEU A 297 9.89 4.39 -2.61
CA LEU A 297 8.48 4.08 -2.30
C LEU A 297 8.30 2.69 -1.65
N TYR A 298 9.34 1.85 -1.66
CA TYR A 298 9.22 0.47 -1.19
C TYR A 298 8.74 0.32 0.25
N PRO A 299 9.23 1.10 1.25
CA PRO A 299 8.71 1.02 2.61
C PRO A 299 7.22 1.36 2.73
N ILE A 300 6.70 2.26 1.88
CA ILE A 300 5.26 2.56 1.79
C ILE A 300 4.51 1.32 1.28
N MET A 301 5.03 0.64 0.26
CA MET A 301 4.41 -0.58 -0.28
C MET A 301 4.41 -1.72 0.74
N LEU A 302 5.49 -1.89 1.51
CA LEU A 302 5.58 -2.89 2.57
C LEU A 302 4.58 -2.63 3.70
N THR A 303 4.48 -1.38 4.17
CA THR A 303 3.51 -1.03 5.24
C THR A 303 2.06 -1.15 4.77
N LEU A 304 1.76 -0.84 3.51
CA LEU A 304 0.45 -1.12 2.90
C LEU A 304 0.17 -2.62 2.79
N MET A 305 1.17 -3.42 2.43
CA MET A 305 1.06 -4.87 2.34
C MET A 305 0.78 -5.47 3.71
N ASP A 306 1.57 -5.13 4.72
CA ASP A 306 1.42 -5.61 6.11
C ASP A 306 0.05 -5.23 6.70
N TRP A 307 -0.39 -3.99 6.51
CA TRP A 307 -1.72 -3.58 6.92
C TRP A 307 -2.83 -4.34 6.18
N GLY A 308 -2.66 -4.54 4.87
CA GLY A 308 -3.59 -5.31 4.04
C GLY A 308 -3.68 -6.78 4.48
N ASP A 309 -2.53 -7.41 4.74
CA ASP A 309 -2.43 -8.78 5.25
C ASP A 309 -3.12 -8.94 6.60
N ARG A 310 -2.95 -7.96 7.50
CA ARG A 310 -3.53 -8.00 8.84
C ARG A 310 -5.05 -7.76 8.87
N TRP A 311 -5.54 -6.83 8.04
CA TRP A 311 -6.89 -6.26 8.22
C TRP A 311 -7.85 -6.43 7.04
N VAL A 312 -7.36 -6.88 5.89
CA VAL A 312 -8.14 -6.97 4.65
C VAL A 312 -8.03 -8.35 3.99
N ALA A 313 -6.93 -9.07 4.18
CA ALA A 313 -6.78 -10.43 3.69
C ALA A 313 -7.92 -11.32 4.21
N ASN A 314 -8.28 -12.30 3.40
CA ASN A 314 -9.31 -13.28 3.73
C ASN A 314 -8.78 -14.31 4.73
N GLU A 315 -9.66 -15.20 5.19
CA GLU A 315 -9.32 -16.26 6.16
C GLU A 315 -8.19 -17.20 5.69
N ALA A 316 -7.88 -17.24 4.39
CA ALA A 316 -6.77 -18.04 3.86
C ALA A 316 -5.40 -17.45 4.20
N GLY A 317 -5.33 -16.20 4.69
CA GLY A 317 -4.10 -15.53 5.09
C GLY A 317 -3.43 -14.73 3.96
N PRO A 318 -2.16 -14.33 4.14
CA PRO A 318 -1.49 -13.44 3.20
C PRO A 318 -1.26 -14.12 1.84
N PRO A 319 -1.50 -13.43 0.71
CA PRO A 319 -1.28 -13.98 -0.62
C PRO A 319 0.20 -14.12 -0.98
N LEU A 320 1.07 -13.35 -0.33
CA LEU A 320 2.51 -13.38 -0.53
C LEU A 320 3.21 -13.56 0.82
N LEU A 321 4.25 -14.38 0.83
CA LEU A 321 5.16 -14.49 1.96
C LEU A 321 6.49 -13.85 1.59
N LEU A 322 6.90 -12.85 2.36
CA LEU A 322 8.16 -12.14 2.15
C LEU A 322 9.28 -12.77 2.97
N THR A 323 10.48 -12.82 2.40
CA THR A 323 11.72 -13.25 3.08
C THR A 323 12.73 -12.14 3.00
N HIS A 324 13.32 -11.77 4.13
CA HIS A 324 14.44 -10.84 4.18
C HIS A 324 15.72 -11.61 3.85
N ARG A 325 16.32 -11.34 2.68
CA ARG A 325 17.48 -12.08 2.15
C ARG A 325 18.70 -12.02 3.07
N PRO A 326 19.07 -10.87 3.66
CA PRO A 326 20.24 -10.79 4.55
C PRO A 326 20.18 -11.76 5.74
N CYS A 327 19.02 -11.90 6.39
CA CYS A 327 18.86 -12.79 7.55
C CYS A 327 18.20 -14.14 7.22
N GLY A 328 17.76 -14.35 5.98
CA GLY A 328 17.08 -15.57 5.51
C GLY A 328 15.71 -15.85 6.13
N SER A 329 15.23 -14.99 7.03
CA SER A 329 14.00 -15.20 7.79
C SER A 329 12.78 -14.62 7.06
N ARG A 330 11.59 -15.13 7.41
CA ARG A 330 10.33 -14.50 7.01
C ARG A 330 10.35 -13.04 7.47
N LEU A 331 10.12 -12.12 6.53
CA LEU A 331 10.13 -10.70 6.82
C LEU A 331 8.87 -10.35 7.62
N VAL A 332 9.10 -9.92 8.86
CA VAL A 332 8.15 -9.16 9.67
C VAL A 332 8.70 -7.74 9.73
N ILE A 333 7.90 -6.76 9.34
CA ILE A 333 8.35 -5.36 9.34
C ILE A 333 8.10 -4.72 10.71
N SER A 334 8.97 -3.80 11.09
CA SER A 334 8.75 -2.89 12.21
C SER A 334 9.19 -1.49 11.80
N VAL A 335 8.47 -0.47 12.27
CA VAL A 335 8.86 0.93 12.09
C VAL A 335 9.39 1.45 13.42
N VAL A 336 10.66 1.84 13.43
CA VAL A 336 11.41 2.18 14.64
C VAL A 336 12.02 3.58 14.57
N CYS A 337 12.34 4.10 15.75
CA CYS A 337 13.12 5.30 15.96
C CYS A 337 14.57 5.08 15.50
N ASP A 338 15.12 5.98 14.68
CA ASP A 338 16.52 5.98 14.27
C ASP A 338 17.49 6.27 15.43
N HIS A 339 17.03 6.92 16.49
CA HIS A 339 17.87 7.26 17.65
C HIS A 339 17.94 6.16 18.71
N CYS A 340 16.79 5.61 19.13
CA CYS A 340 16.74 4.65 20.24
C CYS A 340 16.31 3.24 19.84
N GLY A 341 15.96 3.00 18.56
CA GLY A 341 15.45 1.71 18.09
C GLY A 341 14.04 1.33 18.59
N GLY A 342 13.43 2.18 19.43
CA GLY A 342 12.08 1.94 19.97
C GLY A 342 10.99 1.98 18.90
N PRO A 343 9.87 1.26 19.08
CA PRO A 343 8.78 1.21 18.10
C PRO A 343 8.07 2.56 17.99
N LEU A 344 7.77 2.97 16.76
CA LEU A 344 7.01 4.18 16.49
C LEU A 344 5.53 3.85 16.32
N LEU A 345 4.75 4.26 17.31
CA LEU A 345 3.31 4.11 17.35
C LEU A 345 2.64 5.48 17.22
N ARG A 346 1.34 5.50 16.93
CA ARG A 346 0.61 6.76 16.86
C ARG A 346 0.78 7.60 18.12
N ASP A 347 0.67 6.99 19.30
CA ASP A 347 0.55 7.74 20.57
C ASP A 347 1.90 8.23 21.12
N ASN A 348 3.03 7.66 20.67
CA ASN A 348 4.36 8.06 21.10
C ASN A 348 5.12 8.90 20.04
N VAL A 349 4.48 9.26 18.93
CA VAL A 349 5.05 10.19 17.94
C VAL A 349 4.20 11.45 17.84
N LEU A 350 4.84 12.60 18.09
CA LEU A 350 4.18 13.90 18.08
C LEU A 350 4.62 14.72 16.87
N PRO A 351 3.67 15.25 16.07
CA PRO A 351 3.99 16.17 14.99
C PRO A 351 4.40 17.54 15.55
N GLN A 352 5.55 18.04 15.14
CA GLN A 352 6.00 19.42 15.38
C GLN A 352 6.18 20.15 14.05
N PHE A 353 5.46 21.24 13.87
CA PHE A 353 5.59 22.07 12.67
C PHE A 353 6.65 23.14 12.93
N GLY A 354 7.79 23.03 12.23
CA GLY A 354 8.83 24.04 12.25
C GLY A 354 8.67 25.10 11.14
N PRO A 355 9.30 26.28 11.27
CA PRO A 355 9.48 27.17 10.14
C PRO A 355 10.26 26.45 9.02
N PRO A 356 10.09 26.84 7.73
CA PRO A 356 10.82 26.22 6.63
C PRO A 356 12.34 26.34 6.86
N PRO A 357 13.14 25.30 6.53
CA PRO A 357 14.58 25.32 6.69
C PRO A 357 15.20 26.41 5.82
N ARG A 358 16.24 27.08 6.33
CA ARG A 358 17.05 28.01 5.52
C ARG A 358 17.85 27.17 4.51
N SER A 359 18.01 27.68 3.30
CA SER A 359 18.45 26.97 2.08
C SER A 359 19.80 26.22 2.15
N THR A 360 20.57 26.34 3.23
CA THR A 360 21.95 25.85 3.35
C THR A 360 22.13 24.46 3.99
N GLU A 361 21.08 23.77 4.43
CA GLU A 361 21.21 22.50 5.18
C GLU A 361 20.95 21.21 4.38
N ARG A 362 20.96 21.24 3.03
CA ARG A 362 20.90 19.99 2.23
C ARG A 362 22.25 19.28 2.24
N ARG A 363 22.53 18.47 3.27
CA ARG A 363 23.53 17.39 3.15
C ARG A 363 22.85 16.19 2.49
N PHE A 364 23.14 15.99 1.21
CA PHE A 364 22.89 14.72 0.53
C PHE A 364 23.93 13.71 1.03
N ALA A 365 23.49 12.56 1.55
CA ALA A 365 24.27 11.35 1.73
C ALA A 365 23.47 10.18 1.16
#